data_AF-A0A7L5YUZ7-F1
#
_entry.id   AF-A0A7L5YUZ7-F1
#
_cell.length_a   1.000
_cell.length_b   1.000
_cell.length_c   1.000
_cell.angle_alpha   90.00
_cell.angle_beta   90.00
_cell.angle_gamma   90.00
#
_symmetry.space_group_name_H-M   'P 1'
#
loop_
_entity.id
_entity.type
_entity.pdbx_description
1 polymer ?
#
loop_
_entity_poly.entity_id
_entity_poly.type
_entity_poly.pdbx_seq_one_letter_code
_entity_poly.pdbx_strand_id
1 'polypeptide(L)'
;MNPIPVVEDNVLAYYKGIARRLGGRFIESEQVAWFTTGRRSLLRFNAVLRTVAASPAELRRVADPILDTFLTQNLPFFWVDWPPGGAPGLADYLHATGLPFLCFDMPAMVRRLDHLPAVVPPDGVEVVRAHGAGSSRLADRADGRLRGAGGARPDFGQYLAGSLAEAQSDLKHFVARRGEPCAIATLLHARHAAGSTTSRPCRPTAAAGWARP
;
A
#
# COMPACT_ATOMS: atom_id res chain seq x y z
N MET A 1 15.52 -14.95 9.56
CA MET A 1 14.12 -14.53 9.34
C MET A 1 13.94 -14.39 7.84
N ASN A 2 12.99 -15.11 7.24
CA ASN A 2 12.64 -14.85 5.84
C ASN A 2 11.93 -13.47 5.80
N PRO A 3 12.44 -12.46 5.09
CA PRO A 3 11.87 -11.12 5.10
C PRO A 3 10.50 -11.05 4.41
N ILE A 4 10.20 -11.98 3.50
CA ILE A 4 9.02 -11.92 2.64
C ILE A 4 7.71 -12.06 3.44
N PRO A 5 7.54 -13.07 4.31
CA PRO A 5 6.33 -13.17 5.15
C PRO A 5 6.10 -11.92 6.00
N VAL A 6 7.16 -11.29 6.49
CA VAL A 6 7.06 -10.10 7.34
C VAL A 6 6.65 -8.87 6.52
N VAL A 7 7.14 -8.74 5.29
CA VAL A 7 6.71 -7.69 4.37
C VAL A 7 5.24 -7.90 4.00
N GLU A 8 4.85 -9.12 3.66
CA GLU A 8 3.46 -9.47 3.34
C GLU A 8 2.53 -9.16 4.52
N ASP A 9 2.87 -9.62 5.74
CA ASP A 9 2.09 -9.34 6.96
C ASP A 9 1.89 -7.84 7.20
N ASN A 10 2.94 -7.04 7.02
CA ASN A 10 2.86 -5.58 7.13
C ASN A 10 1.93 -4.97 6.08
N VAL A 11 1.98 -5.46 4.84
CA VAL A 11 1.13 -5.00 3.75
C VAL A 11 -0.33 -5.41 3.99
N LEU A 12 -0.59 -6.65 4.42
CA LEU A 12 -1.93 -7.12 4.77
C LEU A 12 -2.52 -6.29 5.92
N ALA A 13 -1.76 -6.05 7.00
CA ALA A 13 -2.19 -5.21 8.12
C ALA A 13 -2.52 -3.78 7.66
N TYR A 14 -1.68 -3.19 6.82
CA TYR A 14 -1.90 -1.85 6.27
C TYR A 14 -3.22 -1.75 5.50
N TYR A 15 -3.43 -2.64 4.53
CA TYR A 15 -4.58 -2.58 3.64
C TYR A 15 -5.88 -3.06 4.28
N LYS A 16 -5.81 -3.96 5.27
CA LYS A 16 -6.95 -4.27 6.16
C LYS A 16 -7.38 -3.03 6.94
N GLY A 17 -6.40 -2.24 7.38
CA GLY A 17 -6.62 -0.93 7.98
C GLY A 17 -7.27 0.10 7.06
N ILE A 18 -6.88 0.14 5.78
CA ILE A 18 -7.53 0.99 4.76
C ILE A 18 -8.98 0.55 4.55
N ALA A 19 -9.21 -0.74 4.29
CA ALA A 19 -10.53 -1.30 4.03
C ALA A 19 -11.50 -0.92 5.16
N ARG A 20 -11.13 -1.20 6.41
CA ARG A 20 -11.98 -0.87 7.58
C ARG A 20 -12.30 0.62 7.70
N ARG A 21 -11.31 1.51 7.55
CA ARG A 21 -11.49 2.96 7.76
C ARG A 21 -12.28 3.65 6.65
N LEU A 22 -12.29 3.06 5.47
CA LEU A 22 -13.00 3.59 4.32
C LEU A 22 -14.33 2.88 4.05
N GLY A 23 -14.78 1.99 4.96
CA GLY A 23 -16.04 1.26 4.85
C GLY A 23 -16.02 0.13 3.81
N GLY A 24 -14.83 -0.35 3.45
CA GLY A 24 -14.62 -1.42 2.51
C GLY A 24 -14.69 -2.83 3.11
N ARG A 25 -14.53 -3.82 2.23
CA ARG A 25 -14.48 -5.24 2.57
C ARG A 25 -13.07 -5.78 2.36
N PHE A 26 -12.59 -6.56 3.32
CA PHE A 26 -11.34 -7.32 3.22
C PHE A 26 -11.67 -8.81 3.25
N ILE A 27 -11.17 -9.58 2.29
CA ILE A 27 -11.37 -11.03 2.19
C ILE A 27 -10.00 -11.69 2.26
N GLU A 28 -9.91 -12.71 3.10
CA GLU A 28 -8.68 -13.44 3.36
C GLU A 28 -8.96 -14.94 3.46
N SER A 29 -8.24 -15.72 2.65
CA SER A 29 -8.18 -17.17 2.69
C SER A 29 -6.74 -17.62 2.45
N GLU A 30 -6.53 -18.94 2.43
CA GLU A 30 -5.25 -19.54 2.05
C GLU A 30 -4.84 -19.20 0.61
N GLN A 31 -5.82 -19.06 -0.29
CA GLN A 31 -5.58 -18.80 -1.71
C GLN A 31 -5.46 -17.31 -2.04
N VAL A 32 -6.15 -16.43 -1.32
CA VAL A 32 -6.19 -15.00 -1.65
C VAL A 32 -6.25 -14.11 -0.44
N ALA A 33 -5.68 -12.92 -0.59
CA ALA A 33 -6.04 -11.77 0.22
C ALA A 33 -6.32 -10.60 -0.71
N TRP A 34 -7.51 -10.01 -0.61
CA TRP A 34 -7.89 -8.87 -1.44
C TRP A 34 -8.91 -7.99 -0.73
N PHE A 35 -9.04 -6.76 -1.19
CA PHE A 35 -9.99 -5.82 -0.62
C PHE A 35 -10.51 -4.83 -1.67
N THR A 36 -11.66 -4.24 -1.34
CA THR A 36 -12.25 -3.15 -2.10
C THR A 36 -12.89 -2.17 -1.13
N THR A 37 -12.72 -0.87 -1.37
CA THR A 37 -13.50 0.17 -0.69
C THR A 37 -14.56 0.77 -1.61
N GLY A 38 -14.66 0.32 -2.86
CA GLY A 38 -15.53 0.92 -3.89
C GLY A 38 -15.12 2.34 -4.32
N ARG A 39 -13.96 2.83 -3.86
CA ARG A 39 -13.50 4.20 -4.15
C ARG A 39 -12.65 4.21 -5.41
N ARG A 40 -12.78 5.31 -6.17
CA ARG A 40 -12.14 5.46 -7.49
C ARG A 40 -11.06 6.52 -7.55
N SER A 41 -10.84 7.24 -6.45
CA SER A 41 -9.88 8.35 -6.41
C SER A 41 -8.42 7.90 -6.45
N LEU A 42 -8.11 6.66 -6.03
CA LEU A 42 -6.75 6.11 -6.03
C LEU A 42 -6.76 4.59 -6.26
N LEU A 43 -5.78 4.11 -7.04
CA LEU A 43 -5.50 2.68 -7.25
C LEU A 43 -5.35 1.93 -5.93
N ARG A 44 -4.77 2.58 -4.91
CA ARG A 44 -4.47 1.95 -3.62
C ARG A 44 -5.70 1.60 -2.77
N PHE A 45 -6.91 1.92 -3.21
CA PHE A 45 -8.14 1.66 -2.46
C PHE A 45 -8.83 0.37 -2.86
N ASN A 46 -8.34 -0.32 -3.88
CA ASN A 46 -8.82 -1.66 -4.25
C ASN A 46 -7.59 -2.47 -4.68
N ALA A 47 -7.44 -3.70 -4.17
CA ALA A 47 -6.28 -4.49 -4.53
C ALA A 47 -6.44 -5.98 -4.30
N VAL A 48 -5.64 -6.75 -5.03
CA VAL A 48 -5.28 -8.12 -4.67
C VAL A 48 -3.88 -8.10 -4.09
N LEU A 49 -3.75 -8.55 -2.85
CA LEU A 49 -2.54 -8.49 -2.04
C LEU A 49 -1.83 -9.84 -1.93
N ARG A 50 -2.54 -10.94 -2.15
CA ARG A 50 -1.98 -12.29 -2.23
C ARG A 50 -2.79 -13.10 -3.23
N THR A 51 -2.09 -13.91 -4.01
CA THR A 51 -2.69 -14.95 -4.85
C THR A 51 -1.80 -16.19 -4.74
N VAL A 52 -2.40 -17.32 -4.40
CA VAL A 52 -1.76 -18.63 -4.32
C VAL A 52 -2.57 -19.57 -5.21
N ALA A 53 -1.91 -20.10 -6.22
CA ALA A 53 -2.48 -21.08 -7.14
C ALA A 53 -1.36 -22.02 -7.62
N ALA A 54 -1.65 -23.32 -7.70
CA ALA A 54 -0.71 -24.33 -8.16
C ALA A 54 -0.78 -24.57 -9.68
N SER A 55 -1.81 -24.05 -10.35
CA SER A 55 -2.00 -24.22 -11.80
C SER A 55 -2.72 -23.01 -12.44
N PRO A 56 -2.60 -22.83 -13.77
CA PRO A 56 -3.34 -21.80 -14.49
C PRO A 56 -4.87 -21.90 -14.35
N ALA A 57 -5.41 -23.13 -14.27
CA ALA A 57 -6.85 -23.35 -14.08
C ALA A 57 -7.30 -22.90 -12.68
N GLU A 58 -6.50 -23.21 -11.65
CA GLU A 58 -6.75 -22.73 -10.29
C GLU A 58 -6.63 -21.22 -10.18
N LEU A 59 -5.62 -20.62 -10.84
CA LEU A 59 -5.44 -19.18 -10.90
C LEU A 59 -6.69 -18.50 -11.48
N ARG A 60 -7.21 -18.95 -12.62
CA ARG A 60 -8.45 -18.41 -13.22
C ARG A 60 -9.64 -18.53 -12.27
N ARG A 61 -9.86 -19.72 -11.70
CA ARG A 61 -10.95 -19.98 -10.74
C ARG A 61 -10.94 -19.00 -9.56
N VAL A 62 -9.75 -18.64 -9.09
CA VAL A 62 -9.56 -17.74 -7.95
C VAL A 62 -9.60 -16.26 -8.36
N ALA A 63 -9.01 -15.91 -9.50
CA ALA A 63 -8.81 -14.55 -9.94
C ALA A 63 -10.02 -13.95 -10.66
N ASP A 64 -10.73 -14.74 -11.47
CA ASP A 64 -11.84 -14.25 -12.32
C ASP A 64 -12.96 -13.57 -11.50
N PRO A 65 -13.46 -14.13 -10.38
CA PRO A 65 -14.51 -13.46 -9.60
C PRO A 65 -14.07 -12.14 -8.97
N ILE A 66 -12.77 -12.02 -8.66
CA ILE A 66 -12.18 -10.80 -8.08
C ILE A 66 -12.07 -9.74 -9.18
N LEU A 67 -11.55 -10.13 -10.34
CA LEU A 67 -11.43 -9.26 -11.49
C LEU A 67 -12.80 -8.74 -11.95
N ASP A 68 -13.80 -9.62 -12.06
CA ASP A 68 -15.19 -9.26 -12.39
C ASP A 68 -15.76 -8.22 -11.43
N THR A 69 -15.45 -8.32 -10.13
CA THR A 69 -15.86 -7.33 -9.13
C THR A 69 -15.29 -5.96 -9.45
N PHE A 70 -13.98 -5.87 -9.75
CA PHE A 70 -13.35 -4.59 -10.07
C PHE A 70 -13.84 -4.02 -11.40
N LEU A 71 -14.01 -4.86 -12.43
CA LEU A 71 -14.41 -4.45 -13.77
C LEU A 71 -15.86 -3.98 -13.82
N THR A 72 -16.79 -4.74 -13.22
CA THR A 72 -18.22 -4.38 -13.21
C THR A 72 -18.47 -3.07 -12.48
N GLN A 73 -17.65 -2.76 -11.47
CA GLN A 73 -17.74 -1.52 -10.70
C GLN A 73 -16.81 -0.41 -11.25
N ASN A 74 -16.08 -0.68 -12.33
CA ASN A 74 -15.10 0.24 -12.93
C ASN A 74 -14.14 0.84 -11.88
N LEU A 75 -13.61 -0.02 -11.02
CA LEU A 75 -12.71 0.35 -9.92
C LEU A 75 -11.26 0.34 -10.39
N PRO A 76 -10.48 1.39 -10.06
CA PRO A 76 -9.03 1.32 -10.20
C PRO A 76 -8.48 0.38 -9.12
N PHE A 77 -7.61 -0.55 -9.51
CA PHE A 77 -6.98 -1.51 -8.60
C PHE A 77 -5.51 -1.74 -8.93
N PHE A 78 -4.79 -2.37 -8.00
CA PHE A 78 -3.50 -2.99 -8.27
C PHE A 78 -3.50 -4.45 -7.83
N TRP A 79 -2.60 -5.25 -8.41
CA TRP A 79 -2.44 -6.65 -8.09
C TRP A 79 -0.98 -6.89 -7.70
N VAL A 80 -0.74 -7.41 -6.50
CA VAL A 80 0.62 -7.69 -6.03
C VAL A 80 1.07 -9.05 -6.53
N ASP A 81 2.25 -9.07 -7.14
CA ASP A 81 3.01 -10.27 -7.42
C ASP A 81 4.24 -10.27 -6.51
N TRP A 82 4.38 -11.25 -5.60
CA TRP A 82 5.41 -11.28 -4.56
C TRP A 82 6.60 -12.16 -4.97
N PRO A 83 7.76 -11.65 -5.40
CA PRO A 83 8.89 -12.52 -5.74
C PRO A 83 9.60 -13.05 -4.48
N PRO A 84 10.07 -14.32 -4.43
CA PRO A 84 9.89 -15.39 -5.42
C PRO A 84 8.65 -16.28 -5.15
N GLY A 85 7.65 -15.82 -4.39
CA GLY A 85 6.45 -16.56 -3.99
C GLY A 85 5.15 -16.19 -4.74
N GLY A 86 5.26 -15.56 -5.91
CA GLY A 86 4.12 -15.16 -6.74
C GLY A 86 3.35 -16.35 -7.28
N ALA A 87 2.06 -16.19 -7.58
CA ALA A 87 1.28 -17.22 -8.26
C ALA A 87 1.86 -17.47 -9.67
N PRO A 88 2.32 -18.70 -10.00
CA PRO A 88 2.83 -19.00 -11.32
C PRO A 88 1.82 -18.64 -12.42
N GLY A 89 2.27 -17.91 -13.44
CA GLY A 89 1.43 -17.47 -14.56
C GLY A 89 0.51 -16.28 -14.26
N LEU A 90 0.65 -15.60 -13.12
CA LEU A 90 -0.14 -14.40 -12.80
C LEU A 90 0.06 -13.28 -13.83
N ALA A 91 1.31 -13.02 -14.23
CA ALA A 91 1.61 -12.02 -15.26
C ALA A 91 0.91 -12.34 -16.59
N ASP A 92 1.04 -13.58 -17.07
CA ASP A 92 0.39 -14.04 -18.31
C ASP A 92 -1.14 -13.96 -18.23
N TYR A 93 -1.71 -14.35 -17.08
CA TYR A 93 -3.14 -14.23 -16.82
C TYR A 93 -3.61 -12.78 -16.91
N LEU A 94 -2.93 -11.85 -16.23
CA LEU A 94 -3.28 -10.42 -16.25
C LEU A 94 -3.12 -9.83 -17.66
N HIS A 95 -2.07 -10.19 -18.39
CA HIS A 95 -1.88 -9.77 -19.78
C HIS A 95 -2.98 -10.27 -20.71
N ALA A 96 -3.45 -11.51 -20.52
CA ALA A 96 -4.51 -12.10 -21.33
C ALA A 96 -5.88 -11.41 -21.17
N THR A 97 -6.08 -10.58 -20.14
CA THR A 97 -7.32 -9.81 -19.95
C THR A 97 -7.49 -8.67 -20.95
N GLY A 98 -6.42 -8.24 -21.62
CA GLY A 98 -6.41 -7.08 -22.50
C GLY A 98 -6.51 -5.73 -21.78
N LEU A 99 -6.50 -5.72 -20.43
CA LEU A 99 -6.53 -4.49 -19.64
C LEU A 99 -5.17 -3.77 -19.69
N PRO A 100 -5.17 -2.42 -19.70
CA PRO A 100 -3.93 -1.66 -19.65
C PRO A 100 -3.35 -1.70 -18.22
N PHE A 101 -2.48 -2.68 -17.96
CA PHE A 101 -1.72 -2.75 -16.71
C PHE A 101 -0.38 -2.01 -16.82
N LEU A 102 0.00 -1.36 -15.73
CA LEU A 102 1.34 -0.82 -15.52
C LEU A 102 2.05 -1.69 -14.49
N CYS A 103 3.21 -2.23 -14.86
CA CYS A 103 4.07 -2.95 -13.93
C CYS A 103 4.98 -1.95 -13.19
N PHE A 104 5.01 -2.05 -11.86
CA PHE A 104 5.87 -1.24 -11.01
C PHE A 104 6.53 -2.11 -9.95
N ASP A 105 7.83 -1.94 -9.78
CA ASP A 105 8.54 -2.51 -8.64
C ASP A 105 8.42 -1.57 -7.43
N MET A 106 7.91 -2.11 -6.33
CA MET A 106 7.87 -1.40 -5.05
C MET A 106 8.90 -2.01 -4.10
N PRO A 107 10.11 -1.42 -3.98
CA PRO A 107 11.07 -1.90 -3.00
C PRO A 107 10.46 -1.78 -1.60
N ALA A 108 10.40 -2.90 -0.90
CA ALA A 108 10.01 -2.98 0.49
C ALA A 108 11.24 -3.20 1.35
N MET A 109 11.31 -2.47 2.46
CA MET A 109 12.35 -2.67 3.47
C MET A 109 11.70 -3.17 4.74
N VAL A 110 12.33 -4.16 5.35
CA VAL A 110 11.98 -4.66 6.68
C VAL A 110 13.23 -4.75 7.52
N ARG A 111 13.14 -4.28 8.77
CA ARG A 111 14.20 -4.44 9.76
C ARG A 111 13.57 -4.74 11.11
N ARG A 112 14.24 -5.57 11.90
CA ARG A 112 13.86 -5.79 13.29
C ARG A 112 14.08 -4.51 14.08
N LEU A 113 13.15 -4.20 14.98
CA LEU A 113 13.21 -2.97 15.79
C LEU A 113 14.45 -2.92 16.69
N ASP A 114 14.84 -4.07 17.27
CA ASP A 114 16.04 -4.21 18.11
C ASP A 114 17.36 -4.04 17.34
N HIS A 115 17.32 -4.04 16.02
CA HIS A 115 18.48 -3.80 15.17
C HIS A 115 18.52 -2.36 14.63
N LEU A 116 17.55 -1.50 14.94
CA LEU A 116 17.59 -0.10 14.48
C LEU A 116 18.66 0.68 15.26
N PRO A 117 19.48 1.50 14.58
CA PRO A 117 20.42 2.35 15.27
C PRO A 117 19.67 3.38 16.12
N ALA A 118 20.26 3.78 17.25
CA ALA A 118 19.80 4.97 17.95
C ALA A 118 20.02 6.18 17.03
N VAL A 119 18.95 6.90 16.69
CA VAL A 119 19.01 8.11 15.87
C VAL A 119 18.64 9.29 16.76
N VAL A 120 19.54 10.26 16.85
CA VAL A 120 19.26 11.54 17.51
C VAL A 120 18.68 12.49 16.46
N PRO A 121 17.51 13.10 16.70
CA PRO A 121 16.99 14.14 15.82
C PRO A 121 17.98 15.30 15.67
N PRO A 122 18.07 15.95 14.49
CA PRO A 122 18.88 17.16 14.34
C PRO A 122 18.47 18.27 15.33
N ASP A 123 19.40 19.16 15.67
CA ASP A 123 19.13 20.26 16.60
C ASP A 123 17.89 21.08 16.23
N GLY A 124 17.02 21.30 17.23
CA GLY A 124 15.76 22.01 17.06
C GLY A 124 14.68 21.23 16.31
N VAL A 125 14.90 19.95 15.97
CA VAL A 125 13.88 19.05 15.44
C VAL A 125 13.32 18.19 16.57
N GLU A 126 12.00 18.24 16.72
CA GLU A 126 11.28 17.36 17.64
C GLU A 126 10.43 16.36 16.84
N VAL A 127 10.40 15.11 17.29
CA VAL A 127 9.53 14.07 16.73
C VAL A 127 8.45 13.74 17.74
N VAL A 128 7.19 14.04 17.40
CA VAL A 128 6.04 13.81 18.27
C VAL A 128 5.11 12.76 17.66
N ARG A 129 4.51 11.93 18.51
CA ARG A 129 3.47 11.00 18.07
C ARG A 129 2.20 11.78 17.75
N ALA A 130 1.72 11.66 16.52
CA ALA A 130 0.53 12.33 16.03
C ALA A 130 -0.72 11.53 16.44
N HIS A 131 -1.66 12.21 17.11
CA HIS A 131 -2.93 11.63 17.55
C HIS A 131 -4.03 12.71 17.55
N GLY A 132 -5.27 12.29 17.27
CA GLY A 132 -6.47 13.13 17.34
C GLY A 132 -6.61 14.19 16.24
N ALA A 133 -7.71 14.94 16.29
CA ALA A 133 -8.14 15.89 15.25
C ALA A 133 -7.15 17.04 15.00
N GLY A 134 -6.37 17.45 16.00
CA GLY A 134 -5.31 18.45 15.86
C GLY A 134 -4.16 18.01 14.93
N SER A 135 -3.98 16.69 14.77
CA SER A 135 -2.96 16.10 13.91
C SER A 135 -3.40 15.94 12.46
N SER A 136 -4.70 15.97 12.15
CA SER A 136 -5.21 15.80 10.78
C SER A 136 -4.80 16.97 9.88
N ARG A 137 -4.83 18.21 10.39
CA ARG A 137 -4.35 19.40 9.65
C ARG A 137 -2.85 19.33 9.33
N LEU A 138 -2.06 18.70 10.20
CA LEU A 138 -0.62 18.47 10.01
C LEU A 138 -0.38 17.46 8.88
N ALA A 139 -1.19 16.42 8.88
CA ALA A 139 -1.14 15.35 7.91
C ALA A 139 -1.62 15.84 6.53
N ASP A 140 -2.69 16.65 6.47
CA ASP A 140 -3.16 17.33 5.26
C ASP A 140 -2.11 18.31 4.70
N ARG A 141 -1.41 19.07 5.56
CA ARG A 141 -0.31 19.97 5.14
C ARG A 141 0.93 19.22 4.66
N ALA A 142 1.32 18.15 5.35
CA ALA A 142 2.47 17.32 4.94
C ALA A 142 2.17 16.59 3.62
N ASP A 143 0.94 16.13 3.44
CA ASP A 143 0.45 15.54 2.20
C ASP A 143 0.45 16.58 1.06
N GLY A 144 -0.02 17.80 1.31
CA GLY A 144 0.02 18.90 0.33
C GLY A 144 1.44 19.29 -0.11
N ARG A 145 2.44 19.25 0.79
CA ARG A 145 3.84 19.61 0.48
C ARG A 145 4.62 18.51 -0.23
N LEU A 146 4.33 17.24 0.02
CA LEU A 146 5.00 16.11 -0.64
C LEU A 146 4.53 15.89 -2.09
N ARG A 147 3.46 16.57 -2.53
CA ARG A 147 2.69 16.16 -3.72
C ARG A 147 2.82 17.00 -4.98
N GLY A 148 3.31 18.25 -4.90
CA GLY A 148 3.08 19.18 -6.01
C GLY A 148 1.57 19.34 -6.32
N ALA A 149 1.23 20.10 -7.37
CA ALA A 149 -0.11 20.66 -7.65
C ALA A 149 -1.25 19.67 -8.02
N GLY A 150 -1.33 18.49 -7.39
CA GLY A 150 -2.49 17.59 -7.50
C GLY A 150 -3.57 17.96 -6.49
N GLY A 151 -4.77 18.29 -6.96
CA GLY A 151 -5.90 18.78 -6.16
C GLY A 151 -6.36 17.86 -5.00
N ALA A 152 -7.39 18.31 -4.29
CA ALA A 152 -7.89 17.67 -3.07
C ALA A 152 -8.27 16.18 -3.29
N ARG A 153 -7.80 15.31 -2.40
CA ARG A 153 -8.15 13.87 -2.37
C ARG A 153 -8.94 13.56 -1.10
N PRO A 154 -10.26 13.82 -1.06
CA PRO A 154 -11.07 13.71 0.16
C PRO A 154 -11.01 12.30 0.77
N ASP A 155 -10.94 11.26 -0.06
CA ASP A 155 -10.84 9.87 0.40
C ASP A 155 -9.54 9.58 1.17
N PHE A 156 -8.41 10.16 0.74
CA PHE A 156 -7.14 10.00 1.43
C PHE A 156 -7.12 10.78 2.75
N GLY A 157 -7.67 12.00 2.74
CA GLY A 157 -7.87 12.79 3.95
C GLY A 157 -8.76 12.07 4.97
N GLN A 158 -9.85 11.43 4.51
CA GLN A 158 -10.72 10.61 5.36
C GLN A 158 -9.97 9.42 5.98
N TYR A 159 -9.18 8.69 5.18
CA TYR A 159 -8.35 7.59 5.68
C TYR A 159 -7.39 8.09 6.78
N LEU A 160 -6.70 9.20 6.53
CA LEU A 160 -5.70 9.75 7.43
C LEU A 160 -6.31 10.29 8.72
N ALA A 161 -7.46 10.98 8.62
CA ALA A 161 -8.22 11.40 9.79
C ALA A 161 -8.69 10.21 10.64
N GLY A 162 -9.21 9.16 9.98
CA GLY A 162 -9.62 7.93 10.66
C GLY A 162 -8.46 7.18 11.33
N SER A 163 -7.27 7.19 10.73
CA SER A 163 -6.10 6.53 11.32
C SER A 163 -5.51 7.31 12.50
N LEU A 164 -5.63 8.65 12.50
CA LEU A 164 -5.20 9.52 13.59
C LEU A 164 -6.18 9.55 14.77
N ALA A 165 -7.47 9.33 14.53
CA ALA A 165 -8.51 9.34 15.57
C ALA A 165 -8.54 8.06 16.43
N GLU A 166 -7.96 6.97 15.95
CA GLU A 166 -8.04 5.67 16.60
C GLU A 166 -6.92 5.47 17.64
N ALA A 167 -7.31 5.43 18.92
CA ALA A 167 -6.39 5.31 20.05
C ALA A 167 -5.48 4.06 19.98
N GLN A 168 -6.03 2.93 19.51
CA GLN A 168 -5.35 1.63 19.42
C GLN A 168 -5.01 1.21 17.97
N SER A 169 -4.72 2.17 17.10
CA SER A 169 -4.30 1.86 15.73
C SER A 169 -2.94 1.12 15.68
N ASP A 170 -2.84 0.09 14.83
CA ASP A 170 -1.55 -0.54 14.45
C ASP A 170 -0.66 0.39 13.62
N LEU A 171 -1.24 1.48 13.10
CA LEU A 171 -0.52 2.56 12.45
C LEU A 171 -0.13 3.60 13.49
N LYS A 172 1.17 3.87 13.60
CA LYS A 172 1.69 4.93 14.46
C LYS A 172 2.19 6.07 13.59
N HIS A 173 1.51 7.22 13.68
CA HIS A 173 1.90 8.41 12.94
C HIS A 173 2.84 9.26 13.79
N PHE A 174 3.88 9.78 13.17
CA PHE A 174 4.87 10.66 13.78
C PHE A 174 5.04 11.91 12.93
N VAL A 175 5.12 13.06 13.57
CA VAL A 175 5.39 14.34 12.91
C VAL A 175 6.72 14.86 13.41
N ALA A 176 7.59 15.23 12.48
CA ALA A 176 8.79 16.01 12.78
C ALA A 176 8.44 17.50 12.66
N ARG A 177 8.88 18.31 13.64
CA ARG A 177 8.68 19.76 13.66
C ARG A 177 9.96 20.52 13.99
N ARG A 178 10.12 21.70 13.38
CA ARG A 178 11.15 22.71 13.70
C ARG A 178 10.45 24.07 13.77
N GLY A 179 9.80 24.33 14.90
CA GLY A 179 8.76 25.37 15.02
C GLY A 179 7.47 24.95 14.33
N GLU A 180 7.52 24.74 13.01
CA GLU A 180 6.43 24.24 12.18
C GLU A 180 6.64 22.78 11.75
N PRO A 181 5.58 22.06 11.35
CA PRO A 181 5.65 20.68 10.86
C PRO A 181 6.40 20.62 9.54
N CYS A 182 7.39 19.72 9.46
CA CYS A 182 8.24 19.59 8.28
C CYS A 182 8.21 18.20 7.64
N ALA A 183 7.83 17.14 8.38
CA ALA A 183 7.65 15.80 7.82
C ALA A 183 6.62 14.99 8.61
N ILE A 184 6.00 14.01 7.94
CA ILE A 184 5.18 12.98 8.57
C ILE A 184 5.72 11.61 8.18
N ALA A 185 5.80 10.71 9.16
CA ALA A 185 6.10 9.31 8.96
C ALA A 185 4.95 8.46 9.51
N THR A 186 4.60 7.40 8.80
CA THR A 186 3.67 6.39 9.31
C THR A 186 4.45 5.11 9.51
N LEU A 187 4.57 4.70 10.76
CA LEU A 187 5.11 3.42 11.14
C LEU A 187 3.98 2.38 11.09
N LEU A 188 4.23 1.34 10.31
CA LEU A 188 3.45 0.12 10.28
C LEU A 188 4.09 -0.87 11.25
N HIS A 189 3.34 -1.28 12.27
CA HIS A 189 3.80 -2.28 13.22
C HIS A 189 3.00 -3.57 13.07
N ALA A 190 3.54 -4.55 12.33
CA ALA A 190 3.05 -5.93 12.40
C ALA A 190 3.99 -6.75 13.30
N ARG A 191 3.48 -7.13 14.48
CA ARG A 191 4.05 -8.05 15.50
C ARG A 191 5.50 -7.79 15.95
N HIS A 192 6.49 -7.91 15.06
CA HIS A 192 7.93 -7.93 15.40
C HIS A 192 8.84 -7.12 14.45
N ALA A 193 8.30 -6.44 13.43
CA ALA A 193 9.11 -5.66 12.51
C ALA A 193 8.42 -4.39 12.02
N ALA A 194 9.24 -3.39 11.68
CA ALA A 194 8.80 -2.17 11.03
C ALA A 194 9.04 -2.26 9.51
N GLY A 195 8.07 -1.78 8.74
CA GLY A 195 8.17 -1.68 7.28
C GLY A 195 7.94 -0.25 6.78
N SER A 196 8.58 0.09 5.66
CA SER A 196 8.27 1.29 4.89
C SER A 196 8.26 0.94 3.40
N THR A 197 7.28 1.46 2.66
CA THR A 197 7.19 1.29 1.20
C THR A 197 7.47 2.63 0.52
N THR A 198 8.38 2.65 -0.45
CA THR A 198 8.58 3.79 -1.34
C THR A 198 8.37 3.35 -2.79
N SER A 199 7.44 3.97 -3.50
CA SER A 199 7.24 3.72 -4.93
C SER A 199 8.30 4.45 -5.75
N ARG A 200 9.00 3.77 -6.66
CA ARG A 200 9.73 4.40 -7.77
C ARG A 200 9.13 3.90 -9.09
N PRO A 201 8.89 4.77 -10.08
CA PRO A 201 8.56 4.30 -11.42
C PRO A 201 9.75 3.54 -12.01
N CYS A 202 9.52 2.34 -12.56
CA CYS A 202 10.54 1.62 -13.31
C CYS A 202 10.86 2.39 -14.59
N ARG A 203 12.14 2.56 -14.91
CA ARG A 203 12.54 2.93 -16.27
C ARG A 203 12.17 1.73 -17.18
N PRO A 204 11.56 1.96 -18.35
CA PRO A 204 11.35 0.88 -19.29
C PRO A 204 12.72 0.29 -19.66
N THR A 205 12.94 -0.97 -19.33
CA THR A 205 14.07 -1.73 -19.85
C THR A 205 13.88 -1.89 -21.35
N ALA A 206 14.76 -1.25 -22.12
CA ALA A 206 14.88 -1.42 -23.55
C ALA A 206 15.34 -2.87 -23.85
N ALA A 207 14.41 -3.81 -23.98
CA ALA A 207 14.66 -5.14 -24.51
C ALA A 207 13.35 -5.84 -24.88
N ALA A 208 12.67 -5.36 -25.93
CA ALA A 208 11.85 -6.16 -26.84
C ALA A 208 11.43 -5.23 -27.97
N GLY A 209 11.78 -5.56 -29.22
CA GLY A 209 11.53 -4.72 -30.38
C GLY A 209 10.05 -4.47 -30.60
N TRP A 210 9.66 -3.20 -30.61
CA TRP A 210 8.38 -2.73 -31.14
C TRP A 210 8.65 -2.19 -32.54
N ALA A 211 8.45 -3.03 -33.55
CA ALA A 211 8.19 -2.57 -34.90
C ALA A 211 6.73 -2.09 -34.95
N ARG A 212 6.56 -0.79 -35.23
CA ARG A 212 5.26 -0.20 -35.60
C ARG A 212 4.86 -0.67 -37.00
N PRO A 213 3.56 -0.70 -37.29
CA PRO A 213 3.03 0.28 -38.23
C PRO A 213 2.29 1.42 -37.52
#